data_AF-A0AAV6B0Q2-F1
#
_entry.id   AF-A0AAV6B0Q2-F1
#
_cell.length_a   1.000
_cell.length_b   1.000
_cell.length_c   1.000
_cell.angle_alpha   90.00
_cell.angle_beta   90.00
_cell.angle_gamma   90.00
#
_symmetry.space_group_name_H-M   'P 1'
#
loop_
_entity.id
_entity.type
_entity.pdbx_description
1 polymer ?
#
loop_
_entity_poly.entity_id
_entity_poly.type
_entity_poly.pdbx_seq_one_letter_code
_entity_poly.pdbx_strand_id
1 'polypeptide(L)'
;MTEPRADGRARQTFYFVWAVVATILGLMSTGLVVFLFCQLRAGRSGSPGNAGWARWEISAGGNGHWYKAVALTNDVTWTEADRLARLEGGYLATITSAAENDFVFSLVNAPEFFSADNGDGPALGGFQRDGSAEPDGGWGWVSGEPWSYHNWLPKEPNNGLSRFGTEDRVQFYSGIPGTPAATWNDVNRHDVNSSIAYVVERND
;
A
#
# COMPACT_ATOMS: atom_id res chain seq x y z
N MET A 1 -58.42 -10.59 38.83
CA MET A 1 -57.53 -11.47 38.05
C MET A 1 -56.55 -10.55 37.33
N THR A 2 -55.46 -10.16 38.00
CA THR A 2 -54.16 -10.86 38.09
C THR A 2 -53.26 -10.49 36.91
N GLU A 3 -52.44 -9.46 37.10
CA GLU A 3 -51.04 -9.56 36.69
C GLU A 3 -50.35 -10.65 37.53
N PRO A 4 -49.32 -11.35 37.00
CA PRO A 4 -47.96 -10.86 37.25
C PRO A 4 -46.88 -11.16 36.17
N ARG A 5 -45.87 -10.29 36.21
CA ARG A 5 -44.40 -10.50 36.17
C ARG A 5 -43.64 -10.83 34.86
N ALA A 6 -42.55 -10.08 34.76
CA ALA A 6 -41.43 -10.19 33.84
C ALA A 6 -40.40 -11.28 34.23
N ASP A 7 -39.82 -11.87 33.20
CA ASP A 7 -38.44 -12.33 33.03
C ASP A 7 -38.16 -12.37 31.51
N GLY A 8 -36.98 -12.54 30.94
CA GLY A 8 -35.61 -12.55 31.39
C GLY A 8 -34.76 -12.32 30.13
N ARG A 9 -33.65 -11.59 30.27
CA ARG A 9 -32.73 -11.24 29.18
C ARG A 9 -32.23 -12.48 28.42
N ALA A 10 -32.28 -12.45 27.09
CA ALA A 10 -31.43 -13.27 26.21
C ALA A 10 -30.37 -12.38 25.54
N ARG A 11 -29.13 -12.46 26.04
CA ARG A 11 -27.90 -11.98 25.39
C ARG A 11 -27.28 -13.17 24.66
N GLN A 12 -27.10 -13.10 23.34
CA GLN A 12 -26.17 -13.98 22.60
C GLN A 12 -24.80 -13.29 22.57
N THR A 13 -23.85 -13.54 23.47
CA THR A 13 -22.87 -14.66 23.56
C THR A 13 -22.12 -14.99 22.25
N PHE A 14 -21.02 -14.29 22.00
CA PHE A 14 -19.84 -14.87 21.32
C PHE A 14 -18.75 -15.10 22.38
N TYR A 15 -18.19 -16.30 22.36
CA TYR A 15 -17.50 -16.96 23.46
C TYR A 15 -16.09 -16.39 23.73
N PHE A 16 -15.87 -15.95 24.98
CA PHE A 16 -14.56 -15.94 25.63
C PHE A 16 -14.32 -17.33 26.24
N VAL A 17 -13.18 -17.96 25.97
CA VAL A 17 -12.73 -19.16 26.70
C VAL A 17 -11.41 -18.84 27.40
N TRP A 18 -11.44 -18.81 28.73
CA TRP A 18 -10.26 -18.88 29.61
C TRP A 18 -10.66 -19.64 30.89
N ALA A 19 -10.02 -20.79 31.14
CA ALA A 19 -9.77 -21.41 32.46
C ALA A 19 -8.95 -22.71 32.27
N VAL A 20 -8.12 -23.27 33.16
CA VAL A 20 -7.41 -22.93 34.42
C VAL A 20 -6.49 -24.16 34.70
N VAL A 21 -5.21 -23.91 35.02
CA VAL A 21 -4.27 -24.62 35.95
C VAL A 21 -4.09 -26.16 35.91
N ALA A 22 -2.83 -26.60 35.76
CA ALA A 22 -2.27 -27.82 36.35
C ALA A 22 -0.89 -27.55 36.98
N THR A 23 -0.61 -28.15 38.15
CA THR A 23 0.50 -27.80 39.07
C THR A 23 1.62 -28.87 39.07
N ILE A 24 2.86 -28.42 38.79
CA ILE A 24 4.22 -28.78 39.28
C ILE A 24 4.68 -30.26 39.49
N LEU A 25 5.72 -30.70 38.75
CA LEU A 25 7.05 -31.19 39.24
C LEU A 25 7.94 -31.71 38.08
N GLY A 26 9.17 -31.20 37.97
CA GLY A 26 10.24 -31.80 37.14
C GLY A 26 11.29 -30.79 36.65
N LEU A 27 12.51 -30.88 37.18
CA LEU A 27 13.61 -29.91 37.06
C LEU A 27 14.35 -29.90 35.68
N MET A 28 14.81 -28.70 35.33
CA MET A 28 16.08 -28.28 34.69
C MET A 28 16.64 -29.04 33.47
N SER A 29 16.87 -28.31 32.37
CA SER A 29 18.23 -28.11 31.80
C SER A 29 18.20 -27.21 30.55
N THR A 30 18.93 -26.09 30.62
CA THR A 30 19.66 -25.40 29.53
C THR A 30 19.03 -25.25 28.14
N GLY A 31 18.69 -24.02 27.74
CA GLY A 31 18.48 -23.71 26.32
C GLY A 31 17.88 -22.34 26.04
N LEU A 32 18.75 -21.39 25.74
CA LEU A 32 18.54 -20.13 25.02
C LEU A 32 17.19 -19.98 24.29
N VAL A 33 16.31 -19.09 24.76
CA VAL A 33 15.28 -18.51 23.88
C VAL A 33 15.08 -17.03 24.21
N VAL A 34 15.84 -16.17 23.52
CA VAL A 34 15.57 -14.74 23.45
C VAL A 34 14.51 -14.54 22.38
N PHE A 35 13.23 -14.56 22.76
CA PHE A 35 12.17 -14.02 21.90
C PHE A 35 12.16 -12.51 22.06
N LEU A 36 12.90 -11.81 21.19
CA LEU A 36 12.74 -10.38 21.01
C LEU A 36 11.40 -10.16 20.29
N PHE A 37 10.33 -9.98 21.06
CA PHE A 37 9.09 -9.42 20.54
C PHE A 37 9.32 -7.93 20.28
N CYS A 38 9.66 -7.57 19.04
CA CYS A 38 9.45 -6.21 18.55
C CYS A 38 7.94 -5.99 18.44
N GLN A 39 7.33 -5.45 19.50
CA GLN A 39 5.94 -5.06 19.49
C GLN A 39 5.80 -3.89 18.51
N LEU A 40 5.22 -4.14 17.33
CA LEU A 40 4.68 -3.06 16.50
C LEU A 40 3.65 -2.33 17.36
N ARG A 41 3.99 -1.11 17.80
CA ARG A 41 2.94 -0.14 18.09
C ARG A 41 2.36 0.27 16.76
N ALA A 42 1.33 -0.45 16.31
CA ALA A 42 0.37 0.08 15.37
C ALA A 42 -0.29 1.29 16.06
N GLY A 43 0.24 2.48 15.77
CA GLY A 43 -0.33 3.74 16.18
C GLY A 43 -1.66 3.92 15.46
N ARG A 44 -2.75 3.70 16.20
CA ARG A 44 -4.10 4.27 16.03
C ARG A 44 -4.74 4.07 14.65
N SER A 45 -5.71 3.15 14.63
CA SER A 45 -6.77 3.03 13.62
C SER A 45 -7.46 4.38 13.37
N GLY A 46 -7.05 5.05 12.30
CA GLY A 46 -7.84 6.07 11.60
C GLY A 46 -8.61 5.39 10.46
N SER A 47 -9.72 6.00 10.05
CA SER A 47 -10.47 5.56 8.86
C SER A 47 -9.51 5.48 7.65
N PRO A 48 -9.66 4.54 6.72
CA PRO A 48 -8.60 4.23 5.76
C PRO A 48 -8.40 5.28 4.65
N GLY A 49 -9.27 6.30 4.58
CA GLY A 49 -9.12 7.42 3.66
C GLY A 49 -8.14 8.46 4.22
N ASN A 50 -7.00 8.62 3.54
CA ASN A 50 -5.90 9.55 3.86
C ASN A 50 -5.22 9.26 5.20
N ALA A 51 -4.39 8.20 5.21
CA ALA A 51 -3.46 7.95 6.29
C ALA A 51 -2.56 9.19 6.50
N GLY A 52 -2.18 9.47 7.75
CA GLY A 52 -1.14 10.46 8.02
C GLY A 52 0.20 10.05 7.43
N TRP A 53 1.17 10.97 7.45
CA TRP A 53 2.54 10.66 7.02
C TRP A 53 3.14 9.51 7.85
N ALA A 54 3.69 8.52 7.16
CA ALA A 54 4.42 7.39 7.73
C ALA A 54 5.90 7.48 7.32
N ARG A 55 6.80 7.48 8.30
CA ARG A 55 8.25 7.46 8.02
C ARG A 55 8.73 6.02 7.87
N TRP A 56 9.52 5.74 6.84
CA TRP A 56 10.24 4.48 6.75
C TRP A 56 11.56 4.58 7.52
N GLU A 57 11.49 4.26 8.82
CA GLU A 57 12.60 4.50 9.75
C GLU A 57 13.88 3.77 9.33
N ILE A 58 15.01 4.48 9.35
CA ILE A 58 16.35 3.92 9.10
C ILE A 58 16.65 2.77 10.07
N SER A 59 16.20 2.89 11.33
CA SER A 59 16.35 1.86 12.35
C SER A 59 15.56 0.57 12.04
N ALA A 60 14.56 0.65 11.15
CA ALA A 60 13.80 -0.48 10.63
C ALA A 60 14.28 -0.94 9.24
N GLY A 61 15.43 -0.44 8.77
CA GLY A 61 16.00 -0.74 7.45
C GLY A 61 15.48 0.15 6.32
N GLY A 62 14.82 1.26 6.64
CA GLY A 62 14.32 2.22 5.66
C GLY A 62 15.30 3.30 5.24
N ASN A 63 14.84 4.15 4.33
CA ASN A 63 15.60 5.29 3.79
C ASN A 63 15.40 6.59 4.60
N GLY A 64 14.54 6.59 5.62
CA GLY A 64 14.24 7.76 6.45
C GLY A 64 13.24 8.74 5.81
N HIS A 65 12.73 8.44 4.60
CA HIS A 65 11.76 9.25 3.91
C HIS A 65 10.36 9.09 4.51
N TRP A 66 9.50 10.05 4.20
CA TRP A 66 8.11 10.10 4.63
C TRP A 66 7.19 9.78 3.46
N TYR A 67 6.22 8.92 3.71
CA TYR A 67 5.25 8.45 2.72
C TYR A 67 3.83 8.73 3.18
N LYS A 68 2.94 8.97 2.23
CA LYS A 68 1.52 9.17 2.52
C LYS A 68 0.65 8.58 1.42
N ALA A 69 -0.21 7.65 1.81
CA ALA A 69 -1.24 7.10 0.93
C ALA A 69 -2.44 8.06 0.85
N VAL A 70 -2.83 8.42 -0.37
CA VAL A 70 -3.98 9.29 -0.64
C VAL A 70 -5.00 8.52 -1.46
N ALA A 71 -6.17 8.28 -0.88
CA ALA A 71 -7.32 7.73 -1.58
C ALA A 71 -8.20 8.87 -2.08
N LEU A 72 -8.69 8.77 -3.31
CA LEU A 72 -9.49 9.81 -3.95
C LEU A 72 -10.94 9.35 -4.10
N THR A 73 -11.85 10.31 -4.10
CA THR A 73 -13.27 10.07 -4.39
C THR A 73 -13.60 10.13 -5.88
N ASN A 74 -12.64 10.56 -6.69
CA ASN A 74 -12.74 10.69 -8.13
C ASN A 74 -11.40 10.32 -8.75
N ASP A 75 -11.45 9.76 -9.96
CA ASP A 75 -10.24 9.36 -10.65
C ASP A 75 -9.42 10.58 -11.05
N VAL A 76 -8.10 10.42 -11.06
CA VAL A 76 -7.14 11.41 -11.52
C VAL A 76 -6.18 10.78 -12.52
N THR A 77 -5.70 11.59 -13.45
CA THR A 77 -4.56 11.17 -14.27
C THR A 77 -3.30 11.10 -13.43
N TRP A 78 -2.32 10.31 -13.85
CA TRP A 78 -0.98 10.31 -13.26
C TRP A 78 -0.38 11.71 -13.17
N THR A 79 -0.56 12.53 -14.21
CA THR A 79 -0.05 13.92 -14.25
C THR A 79 -0.66 14.79 -13.14
N GLU A 80 -1.95 14.60 -12.88
CA GLU A 80 -2.65 15.31 -11.81
C GLU A 80 -2.22 14.79 -10.43
N ALA A 81 -2.01 13.48 -10.26
CA ALA A 81 -1.47 12.90 -9.03
C ALA A 81 -0.07 13.44 -8.71
N ASP A 82 0.84 13.53 -9.68
CA ASP A 82 2.17 14.15 -9.50
C ASP A 82 2.07 15.63 -9.12
N ARG A 83 1.17 16.37 -9.77
CA ARG A 83 0.91 17.77 -9.42
C ARG A 83 0.44 17.91 -7.97
N LEU A 84 -0.48 17.05 -7.52
CA LEU A 84 -1.01 17.06 -6.15
C LEU A 84 0.06 16.68 -5.11
N ALA A 85 0.86 15.64 -5.39
CA ALA A 85 1.99 15.25 -4.54
C ALA A 85 2.99 16.41 -4.37
N ARG A 86 3.31 17.13 -5.45
CA ARG A 86 4.18 18.31 -5.42
C ARG A 86 3.60 19.48 -4.63
N LEU A 87 2.29 19.72 -4.71
CA LEU A 87 1.64 20.75 -3.92
C LEU A 87 1.71 20.47 -2.41
N GLU A 88 1.89 19.22 -2.01
CA GLU A 88 2.09 18.83 -0.62
C GLU A 88 3.55 18.86 -0.17
N GLY A 89 4.45 19.34 -1.04
CA GLY A 89 5.89 19.40 -0.76
C GLY A 89 6.60 18.05 -0.92
N GLY A 90 6.00 17.10 -1.64
CA GLY A 90 6.60 15.82 -1.98
C GLY A 90 6.66 15.58 -3.50
N TYR A 91 6.66 14.32 -3.88
CA TYR A 91 6.56 13.80 -5.24
C TYR A 91 5.87 12.43 -5.18
N LEU A 92 5.43 11.88 -6.32
CA LEU A 92 4.92 10.50 -6.31
C LEU A 92 6.01 9.53 -5.89
N ALA A 93 5.66 8.59 -5.00
CA ALA A 93 6.63 7.71 -4.35
C ALA A 93 7.47 6.91 -5.35
N THR A 94 8.76 6.83 -5.06
CA THR A 94 9.76 6.10 -5.82
C THR A 94 10.12 4.82 -5.08
N ILE A 95 10.54 3.79 -5.82
CA ILE A 95 10.78 2.47 -5.25
C ILE A 95 12.09 1.90 -5.80
N THR A 96 13.12 1.95 -4.97
CA THR A 96 14.50 1.58 -5.31
C THR A 96 14.88 0.19 -4.78
N SER A 97 14.01 -0.45 -3.99
CA SER A 97 14.25 -1.79 -3.45
C SER A 97 12.97 -2.58 -3.19
N ALA A 98 13.08 -3.91 -3.06
CA ALA A 98 11.97 -4.76 -2.67
C ALA A 98 11.39 -4.42 -1.28
N ALA A 99 12.26 -4.09 -0.32
CA ALA A 99 11.82 -3.71 1.03
C ALA A 99 11.04 -2.38 1.03
N GLU A 100 11.41 -1.45 0.15
CA GLU A 100 10.67 -0.21 -0.06
C GLU A 100 9.31 -0.49 -0.70
N ASN A 101 9.27 -1.37 -1.70
CA ASN A 101 8.01 -1.80 -2.33
C ASN A 101 7.05 -2.38 -1.29
N ASP A 102 7.54 -3.27 -0.43
CA ASP A 102 6.75 -3.88 0.64
C ASP A 102 6.27 -2.84 1.66
N PHE A 103 7.13 -1.90 2.05
CA PHE A 103 6.75 -0.81 2.95
C PHE A 103 5.67 0.09 2.35
N VAL A 104 5.90 0.60 1.13
CA VAL A 104 4.97 1.48 0.43
C VAL A 104 3.64 0.76 0.18
N PHE A 105 3.68 -0.49 -0.29
CA PHE A 105 2.48 -1.30 -0.49
C PHE A 105 1.70 -1.53 0.81
N SER A 106 2.38 -1.68 1.95
CA SER A 106 1.70 -1.85 3.25
C SER A 106 0.81 -0.66 3.62
N LEU A 107 1.09 0.53 3.10
CA LEU A 107 0.28 1.74 3.31
C LEU A 107 -1.01 1.74 2.48
N VAL A 108 -1.06 0.94 1.41
CA VAL A 108 -2.13 0.94 0.41
C VAL A 108 -2.76 -0.45 0.21
N ASN A 109 -2.40 -1.44 1.04
CA ASN A 109 -2.90 -2.81 0.95
C ASN A 109 -4.33 -2.93 1.49
N ALA A 110 -5.27 -2.20 0.87
CA ALA A 110 -6.67 -2.20 1.21
C ALA A 110 -7.52 -1.80 -0.01
N PRO A 111 -8.78 -2.29 -0.11
CA PRO A 111 -9.59 -2.14 -1.32
C PRO A 111 -9.90 -0.69 -1.71
N GLU A 112 -9.94 0.26 -0.77
CA GLU A 112 -10.20 1.67 -1.07
C GLU A 112 -9.11 2.34 -1.91
N PHE A 113 -7.93 1.72 -2.03
CA PHE A 113 -6.83 2.20 -2.87
C PHE A 113 -6.80 1.53 -4.25
N PHE A 114 -7.65 0.52 -4.48
CA PHE A 114 -7.66 -0.27 -5.71
C PHE A 114 -9.03 -0.26 -6.39
N SER A 115 -9.04 -0.05 -7.70
CA SER A 115 -10.24 -0.04 -8.53
C SER A 115 -11.00 -1.36 -8.40
N ALA A 116 -12.29 -1.24 -8.13
CA ALA A 116 -13.22 -2.37 -8.06
C ALA A 116 -13.49 -3.02 -9.43
N ASP A 117 -13.03 -2.42 -10.53
CA ASP A 117 -13.34 -2.84 -11.90
C ASP A 117 -12.20 -3.63 -12.57
N ASN A 118 -10.95 -3.26 -12.32
CA ASN A 118 -9.80 -3.80 -13.08
C ASN A 118 -8.53 -4.05 -12.24
N GLY A 119 -8.52 -3.65 -10.96
CA GLY A 119 -7.35 -3.80 -10.09
C GLY A 119 -6.28 -2.71 -10.24
N ASP A 120 -6.61 -1.58 -10.89
CA ASP A 120 -5.78 -0.37 -10.91
C ASP A 120 -5.58 0.15 -9.49
N GLY A 121 -4.32 0.32 -9.11
CA GLY A 121 -3.93 0.77 -7.78
C GLY A 121 -3.39 2.20 -7.78
N PRO A 122 -2.71 2.58 -6.68
CA PRO A 122 -2.15 3.91 -6.54
C PRO A 122 -1.06 4.24 -7.56
N ALA A 123 -1.05 5.48 -8.04
CA ALA A 123 0.03 6.02 -8.88
C ALA A 123 1.37 6.08 -8.12
N LEU A 124 2.46 5.77 -8.83
CA LEU A 124 3.85 5.83 -8.37
C LEU A 124 4.69 6.74 -9.25
N GLY A 125 5.84 7.19 -8.76
CA GLY A 125 6.69 8.19 -9.42
C GLY A 125 7.50 7.70 -10.61
N GLY A 126 7.18 6.54 -11.16
CA GLY A 126 7.92 5.96 -12.28
C GLY A 126 7.42 6.53 -13.60
N PHE A 127 8.36 6.83 -14.51
CA PHE A 127 8.04 7.33 -15.84
C PHE A 127 9.04 6.85 -16.88
N GLN A 128 8.58 6.71 -18.13
CA GLN A 128 9.42 6.53 -19.30
C GLN A 128 9.75 7.91 -19.92
N ARG A 129 11.02 8.13 -20.30
CA ARG A 129 11.41 9.38 -21.00
C ARG A 129 10.82 9.40 -22.41
N ASP A 130 10.33 10.56 -22.84
CA ASP A 130 9.77 10.72 -24.19
C ASP A 130 10.74 10.24 -25.29
N GLY A 131 10.22 9.40 -26.20
CA GLY A 131 11.00 8.84 -27.31
C GLY A 131 11.89 7.66 -26.95
N SER A 132 11.74 7.09 -25.76
CA SER A 132 12.42 5.85 -25.39
C SER A 132 11.89 4.64 -26.17
N ALA A 133 12.66 3.55 -26.16
CA ALA A 133 12.25 2.31 -26.81
C ALA A 133 11.21 1.59 -25.95
N GLU A 134 10.08 1.24 -26.55
CA GLU A 134 8.99 0.56 -25.87
C GLU A 134 9.18 -0.97 -25.80
N PRO A 135 8.63 -1.66 -24.77
CA PRO A 135 7.94 -1.09 -23.60
C PRO A 135 8.86 -0.80 -22.40
N ASP A 136 10.12 -1.27 -22.43
CA ASP A 136 10.97 -1.36 -21.23
C ASP A 136 12.22 -0.46 -21.27
N GLY A 137 12.30 0.46 -22.23
CA GLY A 137 13.43 1.38 -22.37
C GLY A 137 13.20 2.70 -21.65
N GLY A 138 14.24 3.23 -20.99
CA GLY A 138 14.24 4.64 -20.55
C GLY A 138 13.37 4.98 -19.34
N TRP A 139 12.97 3.97 -18.56
CA TRP A 139 12.34 4.15 -17.25
C TRP A 139 13.24 4.91 -16.25
N GLY A 140 12.61 5.68 -15.37
CA GLY A 140 13.24 6.48 -14.34
C GLY A 140 12.26 6.93 -13.26
N TRP A 141 12.80 7.40 -12.15
CA TRP A 141 12.03 7.93 -11.02
C TRP A 141 11.97 9.45 -11.05
N VAL A 142 10.83 10.04 -10.69
CA VAL A 142 10.67 11.51 -10.58
C VAL A 142 11.60 12.14 -9.53
N SER A 143 12.10 11.36 -8.58
CA SER A 143 13.13 11.76 -7.61
C SER A 143 14.52 11.94 -8.24
N GLY A 144 14.75 11.36 -9.43
CA GLY A 144 16.06 11.24 -10.07
C GLY A 144 16.89 10.06 -9.58
N GLU A 145 16.36 9.23 -8.68
CA GLU A 145 17.03 8.02 -8.22
C GLU A 145 17.21 6.99 -9.34
N PRO A 146 18.21 6.10 -9.23
CA PRO A 146 18.42 5.05 -10.22
C PRO A 146 17.21 4.11 -10.37
N TRP A 147 16.84 3.81 -11.61
CA TRP A 147 15.89 2.74 -11.93
C TRP A 147 16.58 1.37 -11.81
N SER A 148 16.82 0.92 -10.58
CA SER A 148 17.55 -0.34 -10.28
C SER A 148 16.68 -1.48 -9.78
N TYR A 149 15.41 -1.18 -9.46
CA TYR A 149 14.44 -2.13 -8.98
C TYR A 149 13.14 -1.94 -9.75
N HIS A 150 12.49 -3.06 -10.08
CA HIS A 150 11.15 -3.06 -10.63
C HIS A 150 10.35 -4.24 -10.10
N ASN A 151 9.03 -4.04 -9.97
CA ASN A 151 8.11 -5.09 -9.58
C ASN A 151 6.92 -5.22 -10.54
N TRP A 152 7.19 -5.14 -11.83
CA TRP A 152 6.20 -5.36 -12.88
C TRP A 152 5.39 -6.64 -12.64
N LEU A 153 4.07 -6.55 -12.79
CA LEU A 153 3.21 -7.73 -12.90
C LEU A 153 3.70 -8.57 -14.10
N PRO A 154 3.62 -9.91 -14.08
CA PRO A 154 4.06 -10.71 -15.22
C PRO A 154 3.40 -10.26 -16.52
N LYS A 155 4.23 -9.95 -17.51
CA LYS A 155 3.93 -9.37 -18.84
C LYS A 155 3.91 -7.84 -18.91
N GLU A 156 4.09 -7.15 -17.79
CA GLU A 156 4.33 -5.70 -17.76
C GLU A 156 5.84 -5.37 -17.78
N PRO A 157 6.24 -4.16 -18.23
CA PRO A 157 5.39 -3.20 -18.93
C PRO A 157 5.05 -3.71 -20.33
N ASN A 158 3.83 -3.47 -20.80
CA ASN A 158 3.36 -4.00 -22.08
C ASN A 158 3.12 -2.93 -23.15
N ASN A 159 3.20 -1.65 -22.79
CA ASN A 159 2.82 -0.50 -23.61
C ASN A 159 1.47 -0.74 -24.28
N GLY A 160 0.45 -0.92 -23.46
CA GLY A 160 -0.85 -1.40 -23.86
C GLY A 160 -1.58 -0.46 -24.79
N LEU A 161 -2.74 -0.93 -25.26
CA LEU A 161 -3.59 -0.12 -26.12
C LEU A 161 -4.32 0.96 -25.30
N SER A 162 -3.64 2.06 -25.01
CA SER A 162 -4.30 3.27 -24.52
C SER A 162 -4.81 4.12 -25.68
N ARG A 163 -6.04 4.62 -25.57
CA ARG A 163 -6.62 5.60 -26.53
C ARG A 163 -5.85 6.93 -26.56
N PHE A 164 -4.92 7.13 -25.62
CA PHE A 164 -4.13 8.34 -25.43
C PHE A 164 -2.66 8.19 -25.85
N GLY A 165 -2.28 7.06 -26.46
CA GLY A 165 -0.92 6.80 -26.90
C GLY A 165 -0.20 5.79 -26.01
N THR A 166 1.07 6.04 -25.70
CA THR A 166 1.96 5.11 -24.99
C THR A 166 1.72 5.09 -23.48
N GLU A 167 2.03 3.97 -22.85
CA GLU A 167 1.92 3.78 -21.40
C GLU A 167 3.27 4.04 -20.71
N ASP A 168 3.50 5.31 -20.39
CA ASP A 168 4.81 5.78 -19.96
C ASP A 168 4.90 6.03 -18.44
N ARG A 169 3.96 5.56 -17.62
CA ARG A 169 3.85 5.90 -16.18
C ARG A 169 3.59 4.68 -15.32
N VAL A 170 3.97 4.71 -14.05
CA VAL A 170 3.87 3.54 -13.15
C VAL A 170 2.73 3.69 -12.15
N GLN A 171 2.05 2.59 -11.88
CA GLN A 171 1.13 2.42 -10.77
C GLN A 171 1.26 1.03 -10.15
N PHE A 172 0.78 0.86 -8.92
CA PHE A 172 0.46 -0.48 -8.43
C PHE A 172 -0.71 -1.08 -9.23
N TYR A 173 -0.68 -2.39 -9.41
CA TYR A 173 -1.67 -3.10 -10.19
C TYR A 173 -1.72 -4.57 -9.81
N SER A 174 -2.92 -5.14 -9.74
CA SER A 174 -3.13 -6.56 -9.51
C SER A 174 -3.68 -7.33 -10.71
N GLY A 175 -4.31 -6.65 -11.67
CA GLY A 175 -5.11 -7.28 -12.72
C GLY A 175 -6.33 -8.04 -12.21
N ILE A 176 -6.68 -7.89 -10.92
CA ILE A 176 -7.82 -8.54 -10.30
C ILE A 176 -8.71 -7.45 -9.66
N PRO A 177 -9.98 -7.33 -10.09
CA PRO A 177 -10.89 -6.31 -9.58
C PRO A 177 -10.96 -6.28 -8.05
N GLY A 178 -10.81 -5.10 -7.45
CA GLY A 178 -10.89 -4.87 -6.00
C GLY A 178 -9.82 -5.59 -5.16
N THR A 179 -8.77 -6.13 -5.78
CA THR A 179 -7.71 -6.88 -5.09
C THR A 179 -6.42 -6.07 -5.08
N PRO A 180 -5.88 -5.70 -3.90
CA PRO A 180 -4.57 -5.09 -3.80
C PRO A 180 -3.45 -6.06 -4.20
N ALA A 181 -2.44 -5.55 -4.90
CA ALA A 181 -1.18 -6.27 -5.12
C ALA A 181 0.00 -5.29 -5.18
N ALA A 182 1.17 -5.77 -4.77
CA ALA A 182 2.40 -4.99 -4.73
C ALA A 182 3.11 -4.90 -6.09
N THR A 183 2.54 -5.53 -7.13
CA THR A 183 3.06 -5.53 -8.50
C THR A 183 2.66 -4.27 -9.25
N TRP A 184 3.32 -3.99 -10.37
CA TRP A 184 3.14 -2.74 -11.12
C TRP A 184 2.59 -2.95 -12.52
N ASN A 185 1.96 -1.90 -13.05
CA ASN A 185 1.55 -1.77 -14.44
C ASN A 185 2.07 -0.44 -15.01
N ASP A 186 2.33 -0.41 -16.31
CA ASP A 186 2.51 0.82 -17.05
C ASP A 186 1.14 1.39 -17.49
N VAL A 187 0.97 2.70 -17.39
CA VAL A 187 -0.26 3.39 -17.78
C VAL A 187 0.02 4.68 -18.54
N ASN A 188 -0.95 5.10 -19.34
CA ASN A 188 -0.85 6.38 -20.03
C ASN A 188 -1.03 7.57 -19.06
N ARG A 189 -0.18 8.59 -19.21
CA ARG A 189 -0.15 9.80 -18.37
C ARG A 189 -1.43 10.64 -18.35
N HIS A 190 -2.32 10.46 -19.33
CA HIS A 190 -3.58 11.18 -19.49
C HIS A 190 -4.80 10.27 -19.30
N ASP A 191 -4.61 8.99 -19.00
CA ASP A 191 -5.74 8.13 -18.74
C ASP A 191 -6.36 8.49 -17.40
N VAL A 192 -7.59 8.98 -17.44
CA VAL A 192 -8.35 9.31 -16.23
C VAL A 192 -8.78 8.06 -15.49
N ASN A 193 -8.79 6.87 -16.11
CA ASN A 193 -9.16 5.63 -15.44
C ASN A 193 -7.99 4.97 -14.69
N SER A 194 -6.79 5.55 -14.77
CA SER A 194 -5.58 4.88 -14.29
C SER A 194 -5.43 4.90 -12.76
N SER A 195 -5.93 5.91 -12.04
CA SER A 195 -5.63 6.01 -10.62
C SER A 195 -6.76 6.62 -9.79
N ILE A 196 -7.26 5.81 -8.84
CA ILE A 196 -8.16 6.25 -7.76
C ILE A 196 -7.41 6.65 -6.48
N ALA A 197 -6.07 6.54 -6.51
CA ALA A 197 -5.20 6.80 -5.38
C ALA A 197 -3.78 7.14 -5.85
N TYR A 198 -2.96 7.66 -4.96
CA TYR A 198 -1.53 7.82 -5.18
C TYR A 198 -0.75 7.76 -3.86
N VAL A 199 0.55 7.51 -3.95
CA VAL A 199 1.45 7.60 -2.79
C VAL A 199 2.36 8.81 -2.95
N VAL A 200 2.36 9.70 -1.96
CA VAL A 200 3.31 10.81 -1.87
C VAL A 200 4.53 10.36 -1.09
N GLU A 201 5.70 10.78 -1.53
CA GLU A 201 6.96 10.69 -0.83
C GLU A 201 7.58 12.07 -0.65
N ARG A 202 8.28 12.28 0.47
CA ARG A 202 9.15 13.43 0.66
C ARG A 202 10.35 13.05 1.52
N ASN A 203 11.42 13.81 1.34
CA ASN A 203 12.62 13.69 2.15
C ASN A 203 12.35 14.29 3.56
N ASP A 204 13.22 13.95 4.51
CA ASP A 204 13.22 14.53 5.87
C ASP A 204 13.63 16.01 5.88
#